data_AF-A0A9P1I181-F1
#
_entry.id   AF-A0A9P1I181-F1
#
_cell.length_a   1.000
_cell.length_b   1.000
_cell.length_c   1.000
_cell.angle_alpha   90.00
_cell.angle_beta   90.00
_cell.angle_gamma   90.00
#
_symmetry.space_group_name_H-M   'P 1'
#
loop_
_entity.id
_entity.type
_entity.pdbx_description
1 polymer ?
#
loop_
_entity_poly.entity_id
_entity_poly.type
_entity_poly.pdbx_seq_one_letter_code
_entity_poly.pdbx_strand_id
1 'polypeptide(L)'
;MTNHSQSDVDSSESNSPSVTGLTAEYLPLIAKTDKPLLITLYELITWTGFTLFEIWLHVTAFYLTTLLFTLKAYNFLTITYWHIFYPLFIACISDCYYLFIVFVRALLEYKDCRGPLFRFGFNFTRLALIAAFEFILCYKIEGDLEQGQVAVRSSYGLIFLPVWVLLAGLCSQTCRLF
;
A
#
# COMPACT_ATOMS: atom_id res chain seq x y z
N MET A 1 -62.50 2.17 -55.43
CA MET A 1 -61.03 1.99 -55.27
C MET A 1 -60.55 3.10 -54.32
N THR A 2 -60.27 2.69 -53.07
CA THR A 2 -59.35 3.28 -52.08
C THR A 2 -59.38 4.79 -51.78
N ASN A 3 -60.11 5.13 -50.69
CA ASN A 3 -59.69 5.81 -49.43
C ASN A 3 -58.63 6.93 -49.46
N HIS A 4 -58.64 7.99 -48.66
CA HIS A 4 -59.55 8.68 -47.72
C HIS A 4 -58.72 9.87 -47.19
N SER A 5 -59.31 11.07 -46.99
CA SER A 5 -59.09 12.05 -45.88
C SER A 5 -57.66 12.46 -45.42
N GLN A 6 -57.31 13.66 -44.96
CA GLN A 6 -57.95 14.94 -44.57
C GLN A 6 -56.83 15.74 -43.83
N SER A 7 -56.37 16.88 -44.34
CA SER A 7 -56.71 18.28 -43.98
C SER A 7 -56.07 18.86 -42.69
N ASP A 8 -55.73 20.15 -42.82
CA ASP A 8 -55.66 21.22 -41.81
C ASP A 8 -54.45 21.27 -40.86
N VAL A 9 -53.54 22.27 -40.90
CA VAL A 9 -53.64 23.75 -40.72
C VAL A 9 -53.45 24.20 -39.26
N ASP A 10 -52.68 25.30 -39.14
CA ASP A 10 -52.37 26.18 -38.00
C ASP A 10 -51.18 25.82 -37.08
N SER A 11 -50.07 26.58 -37.01
CA SER A 11 -49.81 28.03 -36.76
C SER A 11 -49.57 28.32 -35.27
N SER A 12 -48.53 29.12 -35.00
CA SER A 12 -47.98 29.58 -33.70
C SER A 12 -46.91 28.61 -33.14
N GLU A 13 -45.75 29.00 -32.61
CA GLU A 13 -45.36 30.22 -31.91
C GLU A 13 -43.82 30.23 -31.75
N SER A 14 -43.23 31.40 -31.48
CA SER A 14 -41.81 31.61 -31.22
C SER A 14 -41.23 30.74 -30.09
N ASN A 15 -40.05 30.14 -30.28
CA ASN A 15 -39.03 30.12 -29.22
C ASN A 15 -37.64 29.66 -29.70
N SER A 16 -36.63 30.27 -29.08
CA SER A 16 -35.18 30.07 -29.19
C SER A 16 -34.70 28.65 -29.56
N PRO A 17 -33.76 28.50 -30.53
CA PRO A 17 -33.09 27.22 -30.73
C PRO A 17 -32.09 26.95 -29.58
N SER A 18 -32.59 26.26 -28.57
CA SER A 18 -31.98 25.09 -27.92
C SER A 18 -30.46 25.12 -27.69
N VAL A 19 -30.03 25.87 -26.66
CA VAL A 19 -28.71 25.71 -26.00
C VAL A 19 -28.66 24.45 -25.11
N THR A 20 -29.72 23.65 -25.09
CA THR A 20 -29.92 22.46 -24.24
C THR A 20 -29.39 21.15 -24.80
N GLY A 21 -28.94 21.11 -26.06
CA GLY A 21 -28.49 19.88 -26.71
C GLY A 21 -27.02 19.51 -26.43
N LEU A 22 -26.15 20.50 -26.16
CA LEU A 22 -24.71 20.26 -26.04
C LEU A 22 -24.24 19.90 -24.63
N THR A 23 -25.08 19.98 -23.60
CA THR A 23 -24.68 19.68 -22.22
C THR A 23 -25.11 18.30 -21.76
N ALA A 24 -26.13 17.69 -22.38
CA ALA A 24 -26.64 16.37 -22.00
C ALA A 24 -25.77 15.21 -22.54
N GLU A 25 -25.14 15.38 -23.71
CA GLU A 25 -24.36 14.31 -24.35
C GLU A 25 -22.93 14.20 -23.78
N TYR A 26 -22.39 15.27 -23.21
CA TYR A 26 -21.05 15.29 -22.58
C TYR A 26 -21.09 15.02 -21.07
N LEU A 27 -22.27 15.10 -20.44
CA LEU A 27 -22.46 14.80 -19.01
C LEU A 27 -22.05 13.37 -18.60
N PRO A 28 -22.32 12.31 -19.38
CA PRO A 28 -21.84 10.96 -19.05
C PRO A 28 -20.35 10.74 -19.35
N LEU A 29 -19.69 11.64 -20.11
CA LEU A 29 -18.25 11.55 -20.43
C LEU A 29 -17.36 12.17 -19.34
N ILE A 30 -17.83 13.24 -18.69
CA ILE A 30 -17.11 13.85 -17.56
C ILE A 30 -17.28 13.01 -16.29
N ALA A 31 -18.45 12.40 -16.07
CA ALA A 31 -18.70 11.49 -14.94
C ALA A 31 -17.89 10.18 -15.01
N LYS A 32 -17.32 9.83 -16.18
CA LYS A 32 -16.49 8.64 -16.36
C LYS A 32 -14.99 8.89 -16.17
N THR A 33 -14.61 10.15 -15.94
CA THR A 33 -13.20 10.58 -15.85
C THR A 33 -12.85 11.13 -14.45
N ASP A 34 -13.46 10.56 -13.41
CA ASP A 34 -13.01 10.70 -12.01
C ASP A 34 -12.92 9.33 -11.35
N LYS A 35 -12.32 8.37 -12.05
CA LYS A 35 -11.54 7.36 -11.34
C LYS A 35 -10.17 8.00 -11.17
N PRO A 36 -9.87 8.64 -10.03
CA PRO A 36 -8.50 9.06 -9.85
C PRO A 36 -7.65 7.79 -9.98
N LEU A 37 -6.50 7.94 -10.62
CA LEU A 37 -5.44 6.92 -10.74
C LEU A 37 -4.84 6.60 -9.35
N LEU A 38 -5.64 6.71 -8.29
CA LEU A 38 -5.42 6.08 -7.02
C LEU A 38 -5.79 4.63 -7.26
N ILE A 39 -4.77 3.78 -7.37
CA ILE A 39 -4.89 2.39 -6.93
C ILE A 39 -5.69 2.46 -5.63
N THR A 40 -6.97 2.08 -5.72
CA THR A 40 -7.86 2.19 -4.59
C THR A 40 -7.25 1.32 -3.50
N LEU A 41 -7.16 1.81 -2.27
CA LEU A 41 -6.50 1.11 -1.17
C LEU A 41 -6.99 -0.35 -1.08
N TYR A 42 -8.27 -0.56 -1.40
CA TYR A 42 -8.92 -1.85 -1.53
C TYR A 42 -8.37 -2.74 -2.66
N GLU A 43 -8.00 -2.19 -3.81
CA GLU A 43 -7.37 -2.93 -4.90
C GLU A 43 -5.94 -3.35 -4.54
N LEU A 44 -5.16 -2.46 -3.87
CA LEU A 44 -3.85 -2.82 -3.33
C LEU A 44 -3.94 -3.91 -2.25
N ILE A 45 -4.89 -3.77 -1.33
CA ILE A 45 -5.17 -4.77 -0.29
C ILE A 45 -5.56 -6.12 -0.90
N THR A 46 -6.37 -6.11 -1.95
CA THR A 46 -6.79 -7.32 -2.67
C THR A 46 -5.62 -7.98 -3.41
N TRP A 47 -4.72 -7.18 -3.98
CA TRP A 47 -3.57 -7.66 -4.74
C TRP A 47 -2.46 -8.19 -3.82
N THR A 48 -2.12 -7.43 -2.79
CA THR A 48 -0.99 -7.72 -1.90
C THR A 48 -1.38 -8.61 -0.72
N GLY A 49 -2.68 -8.77 -0.43
CA GLY A 49 -3.19 -9.58 0.67
C GLY A 49 -2.90 -9.01 2.05
N PHE A 50 -2.51 -7.72 2.13
CA PHE A 50 -2.24 -7.02 3.38
C PHE A 50 -3.52 -6.74 4.13
N THR A 51 -3.45 -6.81 5.46
CA THR A 51 -4.52 -6.23 6.26
C THR A 51 -4.32 -4.74 6.38
N LEU A 52 -5.44 -4.00 6.46
CA LEU A 52 -5.41 -2.58 6.81
C LEU A 52 -4.70 -2.34 8.15
N PHE A 53 -4.79 -3.32 9.06
CA PHE A 53 -4.13 -3.31 10.36
C PHE A 53 -2.60 -3.27 10.22
N GLU A 54 -2.00 -4.16 9.43
CA GLU A 54 -0.54 -4.25 9.21
C GLU A 54 0.03 -2.92 8.66
N ILE A 55 -0.66 -2.31 7.68
CA ILE A 55 -0.25 -1.01 7.13
C ILE A 55 -0.37 0.10 8.17
N TRP A 56 -1.50 0.16 8.87
CA TRP A 56 -1.74 1.19 9.89
C TRP A 56 -0.72 1.09 11.04
N LEU A 57 -0.34 -0.12 11.41
CA LEU A 57 0.59 -0.39 12.50
C LEU A 57 2.02 0.03 12.11
N HIS A 58 2.51 -0.35 10.92
CA HIS A 58 3.80 0.11 10.42
C HIS A 58 3.88 1.64 10.28
N VAL A 59 2.83 2.29 9.77
CA VAL A 59 2.79 3.75 9.64
C VAL A 59 2.86 4.42 11.01
N THR A 60 2.10 3.91 11.98
CA THR A 60 2.09 4.45 13.35
C THR A 60 3.44 4.26 14.05
N ALA A 61 4.05 3.09 13.89
CA ALA A 61 5.36 2.78 14.46
C ALA A 61 6.46 3.66 13.86
N PHE A 62 6.47 3.82 12.53
CA PHE A 62 7.42 4.69 11.84
C PHE A 62 7.28 6.15 12.27
N TYR A 63 6.04 6.63 12.44
CA TYR A 63 5.76 7.97 12.94
C TYR A 63 6.32 8.16 14.37
N LEU A 64 6.06 7.22 15.27
CA LEU A 64 6.58 7.26 16.65
C LEU A 64 8.11 7.24 16.68
N THR A 65 8.76 6.32 15.96
CA THR A 65 10.22 6.27 15.87
C THR A 65 10.82 7.57 15.33
N THR A 66 10.23 8.15 14.29
CA THR A 66 10.68 9.43 13.72
C THR A 66 10.57 10.58 14.72
N LEU A 67 9.47 10.61 15.48
CA LEU A 67 9.26 11.59 16.54
C LEU A 67 10.32 11.43 17.64
N LEU A 68 10.51 10.21 18.16
CA LEU A 68 11.53 9.92 19.19
C LEU A 68 12.94 10.26 18.70
N PHE A 69 13.26 9.95 17.43
CA PHE A 69 14.55 10.28 16.81
C PHE A 69 14.77 11.79 16.73
N THR A 70 13.75 12.55 16.32
CA THR A 70 13.81 14.03 16.24
C THR A 70 14.02 14.64 17.62
N LEU A 71 13.33 14.13 18.65
CA LEU A 71 13.48 14.57 20.03
C LEU A 71 14.90 14.29 20.56
N LYS A 72 15.47 13.13 20.22
CA LYS A 72 16.86 12.79 20.56
C LYS A 72 17.86 13.69 19.85
N ALA A 73 17.64 14.01 18.58
CA ALA A 73 18.52 14.88 17.79
C ALA A 73 18.63 16.30 18.38
N TYR A 74 17.56 16.81 19.00
CA TYR A 74 17.57 18.08 19.71
C TYR A 74 18.12 17.97 21.15
N ASN A 75 18.64 16.81 21.56
CA ASN A 75 19.15 16.51 22.91
C ASN A 75 18.13 16.74 24.04
N PHE A 76 16.82 16.70 23.77
CA PHE A 76 15.80 16.80 24.83
C PHE A 76 15.72 15.53 25.69
N LEU A 77 16.17 14.38 25.19
CA LEU A 77 16.07 13.07 25.86
C LEU A 77 17.43 12.36 25.92
N THR A 78 17.89 12.03 27.13
CA THR A 78 19.09 11.23 27.40
C THR A 78 18.81 9.72 27.33
N ILE A 79 18.03 9.29 26.34
CA ILE A 79 17.63 7.89 26.16
C ILE A 79 18.60 7.18 25.21
N THR A 80 18.87 5.88 25.42
CA THR A 80 19.68 5.03 24.54
C THR A 80 19.00 4.82 23.18
N TYR A 81 19.77 4.75 22.10
CA TYR A 81 19.24 4.60 20.74
C TYR A 81 18.39 3.34 20.56
N TRP A 82 18.69 2.25 21.27
CA TRP A 82 17.85 1.05 21.40
C TRP A 82 16.37 1.31 21.73
N HIS A 83 16.06 2.30 22.57
CA HIS A 83 14.68 2.59 22.96
C HIS A 83 13.91 3.35 21.88
N ILE A 84 14.61 4.07 21.00
CA ILE A 84 14.00 4.82 19.88
C ILE A 84 13.39 3.84 18.87
N PHE A 85 13.94 2.63 18.77
CA PHE A 85 13.46 1.58 17.88
C PHE A 85 12.42 0.64 18.49
N TYR A 86 12.15 0.74 19.80
CA TYR A 86 11.16 -0.10 20.47
C TYR A 86 9.75 -0.11 19.81
N PRO A 87 9.15 1.04 19.42
CA PRO A 87 7.85 1.03 18.75
C PRO A 87 7.87 0.29 17.40
N LEU A 88 9.01 0.31 16.71
CA LEU A 88 9.21 -0.41 15.45
C LEU A 88 9.28 -1.93 15.65
N PHE A 89 9.98 -2.37 16.70
CA PHE A 89 10.06 -3.80 17.04
C PHE A 89 8.71 -4.37 17.50
N ILE A 90 7.95 -3.62 18.29
CA ILE A 90 6.60 -4.03 18.69
C ILE A 90 5.74 -4.27 17.45
N ALA A 91 5.86 -3.39 16.45
CA ALA A 91 5.12 -3.51 15.21
C ALA A 91 5.41 -4.80 14.46
N CYS A 92 6.70 -5.06 14.23
CA CYS A 92 7.16 -6.29 13.60
C CYS A 92 6.67 -7.55 14.34
N ILE A 93 6.67 -7.54 15.67
CA ILE A 93 6.17 -8.67 16.47
C ILE A 93 4.66 -8.85 16.31
N SER A 94 3.88 -7.77 16.34
CA SER A 94 2.43 -7.83 16.14
C SER A 94 2.06 -8.34 14.75
N ASP A 95 2.78 -7.92 13.71
CA ASP A 95 2.53 -8.36 12.34
C ASP A 95 2.91 -9.83 12.16
N CYS A 96 4.03 -10.26 12.75
CA CYS A 96 4.43 -11.68 12.77
C CYS A 96 3.39 -12.55 13.50
N TYR A 97 2.87 -12.08 14.63
CA TYR A 97 1.84 -12.77 15.41
C TYR A 97 0.52 -12.90 14.63
N TYR A 98 0.09 -11.80 13.99
CA TYR A 98 -1.11 -11.81 13.15
C TYR A 98 -0.97 -12.79 11.99
N LEU A 99 0.18 -12.74 11.30
CA LEU A 99 0.49 -13.64 10.19
C LEU A 99 0.50 -15.10 10.67
N PHE A 100 1.10 -15.38 11.83
CA PHE A 100 1.11 -16.71 12.44
C PHE A 100 -0.31 -17.24 12.73
N ILE A 101 -1.22 -16.41 13.22
CA ILE A 101 -2.61 -16.84 13.44
C ILE A 101 -3.28 -17.21 12.10
N VAL A 102 -3.11 -16.38 11.08
CA VAL A 102 -3.66 -16.64 9.73
C VAL A 102 -3.06 -17.92 9.14
N PHE A 103 -1.77 -18.18 9.39
CA PHE A 103 -1.09 -19.42 9.00
C PHE A 103 -1.76 -20.65 9.57
N VAL A 104 -1.96 -20.65 10.89
CA VAL A 104 -2.53 -21.79 11.61
C VAL A 104 -3.94 -22.07 11.12
N ARG A 105 -4.75 -21.03 10.88
CA ARG A 105 -6.09 -21.21 10.28
C ARG A 105 -6.01 -21.82 8.88
N ALA A 106 -5.10 -21.33 8.03
CA ALA A 106 -4.91 -21.87 6.69
C ALA A 106 -4.46 -23.35 6.70
N LEU A 107 -3.62 -23.75 7.66
CA LEU A 107 -3.20 -25.14 7.83
C LEU A 107 -4.33 -26.06 8.29
N LEU A 108 -5.26 -25.56 9.13
CA LEU A 108 -6.39 -26.36 9.62
C LEU A 108 -7.49 -26.54 8.57
N GLU A 109 -7.72 -25.55 7.71
CA GLU A 109 -8.79 -25.56 6.71
C GLU A 109 -8.43 -26.37 5.44
N TYR A 110 -7.17 -26.38 5.03
CA TYR A 110 -6.75 -26.98 3.75
C TYR A 110 -5.95 -28.28 3.93
N LYS A 111 -6.55 -29.40 3.50
CA LYS A 111 -5.89 -30.72 3.46
C LYS A 111 -4.89 -30.88 2.30
N ASP A 112 -5.04 -30.08 1.23
CA ASP A 112 -4.10 -29.96 0.10
C ASP A 112 -3.39 -28.59 0.13
N CYS A 113 -2.20 -28.58 0.73
CA CYS A 113 -1.60 -27.37 1.28
C CYS A 113 -0.65 -26.60 0.32
N ARG A 114 -0.32 -27.12 -0.86
CA ARG A 114 0.85 -26.59 -1.62
C ARG A 114 0.66 -25.17 -2.18
N GLY A 115 -0.54 -24.84 -2.67
CA GLY A 115 -0.80 -23.52 -3.28
C GLY A 115 -0.91 -22.39 -2.25
N PRO A 116 -1.81 -22.48 -1.26
CA PRO A 116 -2.00 -21.44 -0.24
C PRO A 116 -0.76 -21.21 0.62
N LEU A 117 -0.02 -22.28 0.96
CA LEU A 117 1.21 -22.15 1.75
C LEU A 117 2.30 -21.38 1.03
N PHE A 118 2.43 -21.52 -0.29
CA PHE A 118 3.44 -20.78 -1.03
C PHE A 118 3.16 -19.27 -1.02
N ARG A 119 1.88 -18.89 -1.16
CA ARG A 119 1.45 -17.49 -1.05
C ARG A 119 1.66 -16.95 0.36
N PHE A 120 1.39 -17.76 1.38
CA PHE A 120 1.64 -17.39 2.77
C PHE A 120 3.14 -17.21 3.06
N GLY A 121 3.98 -18.17 2.65
CA GLY A 121 5.43 -18.12 2.81
C GLY A 121 6.07 -16.93 2.10
N PHE A 122 5.49 -16.49 0.97
CA PHE A 122 5.91 -15.27 0.31
C PHE A 122 5.62 -14.02 1.16
N ASN A 123 4.43 -13.92 1.75
CA ASN A 123 4.09 -12.80 2.65
C ASN A 123 4.99 -12.80 3.90
N PHE A 124 5.29 -13.97 4.46
CA PHE A 124 6.23 -14.11 5.56
C PHE A 124 7.66 -13.67 5.18
N THR A 125 8.14 -14.11 4.01
CA THR A 125 9.47 -13.72 3.50
C THR A 125 9.55 -12.21 3.29
N ARG A 126 8.47 -11.59 2.77
CA ARG A 126 8.37 -10.14 2.62
C ARG A 126 8.50 -9.43 3.97
N LEU A 127 7.75 -9.87 4.98
CA LEU A 127 7.81 -9.31 6.33
C LEU A 127 9.20 -9.48 6.95
N ALA A 128 9.82 -10.65 6.77
CA ALA A 128 11.19 -10.92 7.23
C ALA A 128 12.23 -10.00 6.56
N LEU A 129 12.07 -9.66 5.28
CA LEU A 129 12.94 -8.70 4.59
C LEU A 129 12.78 -7.28 5.14
N ILE A 130 11.55 -6.87 5.48
CA ILE A 130 11.27 -5.58 6.13
C ILE A 130 11.91 -5.56 7.53
N ALA A 131 11.69 -6.58 8.34
CA ALA A 131 12.30 -6.71 9.67
C ALA A 131 13.84 -6.70 9.61
N ALA A 132 14.42 -7.40 8.62
CA ALA A 132 15.86 -7.40 8.41
C ALA A 132 16.38 -6.01 8.01
N PHE A 133 15.67 -5.28 7.15
CA PHE A 133 16.00 -3.90 6.80
C PHE A 133 15.97 -2.99 8.03
N GLU A 134 14.93 -3.07 8.84
CA GLU A 134 14.80 -2.31 10.09
C GLU A 134 15.94 -2.61 11.07
N PHE A 135 16.29 -3.89 11.23
CA PHE A 135 17.38 -4.32 12.12
C PHE A 135 18.74 -3.82 11.62
N ILE A 136 19.00 -3.91 10.30
CA ILE A 136 20.23 -3.39 9.69
C ILE A 136 20.31 -1.86 9.86
N LEU A 137 19.20 -1.14 9.69
CA LEU A 137 19.14 0.29 9.92
C LEU A 137 19.42 0.66 11.37
N CYS A 138 18.79 -0.03 12.32
CA CYS A 138 19.02 0.17 13.75
C CYS A 138 20.51 -0.02 14.09
N TYR A 139 21.10 -1.13 13.63
CA TYR A 139 22.51 -1.43 13.87
C TYR A 139 23.44 -0.37 13.27
N LYS A 140 23.12 0.15 12.08
CA LYS A 140 23.92 1.18 11.43
C LYS A 140 23.80 2.54 12.14
N ILE A 141 22.60 2.92 12.56
CA ILE A 141 22.36 4.18 13.28
C ILE A 141 23.05 4.15 14.65
N GLU A 142 22.99 3.03 15.36
CA GLU A 142 23.75 2.83 16.61
C GLU A 142 25.26 3.01 16.39
N GLY A 143 25.82 2.33 15.38
CA GLY A 143 27.25 2.37 15.10
C GLY A 143 27.77 3.74 14.63
N ASP A 144 26.95 4.50 13.88
CA ASP A 144 27.32 5.84 13.41
C ASP A 144 27.22 6.89 14.53
N LEU A 145 26.25 6.75 15.43
CA LEU A 145 25.97 7.74 16.48
C LEU A 145 26.70 7.49 17.81
N GLU A 146 26.99 6.23 18.18
CA GLU A 146 27.69 5.91 19.44
C GLU A 146 29.21 5.79 19.28
N GLN A 147 29.72 5.38 18.11
CA GLN A 147 31.12 4.96 17.96
C GLN A 147 31.95 5.76 16.94
N GLY A 148 31.47 6.94 16.52
CA GLY A 148 32.27 8.01 15.91
C GLY A 148 33.52 7.54 15.13
N GLN A 149 33.30 6.94 13.95
CA GLN A 149 34.32 6.41 13.03
C GLN A 149 35.20 5.27 13.56
N VAL A 150 34.92 4.01 13.18
CA VAL A 150 35.78 3.20 12.28
C VAL A 150 35.03 1.93 11.82
N ALA A 151 35.10 1.63 10.52
CA ALA A 151 34.94 0.30 9.91
C ALA A 151 33.67 -0.49 10.30
N VAL A 152 32.60 -0.44 9.51
CA VAL A 152 32.60 -1.08 8.19
C VAL A 152 31.95 -0.13 7.19
N ARG A 153 32.66 0.15 6.09
CA ARG A 153 32.06 0.67 4.85
C ARG A 153 31.16 -0.42 4.26
N SER A 154 30.11 -0.81 4.98
CA SER A 154 29.03 -1.60 4.44
C SER A 154 28.44 -0.72 3.37
N SER A 155 28.78 -1.06 2.13
CA SER A 155 28.34 -0.37 0.92
C SER A 155 26.85 -0.10 1.09
N TYR A 156 26.41 1.14 0.86
CA TYR A 156 25.00 1.51 0.97
C TYR A 156 24.07 0.52 0.25
N GLY A 157 24.57 -0.14 -0.80
CA GLY A 157 23.90 -1.26 -1.49
C GLY A 157 23.48 -2.45 -0.61
N LEU A 158 24.19 -2.80 0.47
CA LEU A 158 23.80 -3.90 1.37
C LEU A 158 22.55 -3.55 2.19
N ILE A 159 22.45 -2.29 2.64
CA ILE A 159 21.28 -1.80 3.38
C ILE A 159 20.05 -1.75 2.48
N PHE A 160 20.24 -1.44 1.20
CA PHE A 160 19.14 -1.44 0.23
C PHE A 160 18.83 -2.83 -0.33
N LEU A 161 19.67 -3.84 -0.11
CA LEU A 161 19.48 -5.18 -0.65
C LEU A 161 18.08 -5.76 -0.33
N PRO A 162 17.56 -5.68 0.92
CA PRO A 162 16.22 -6.15 1.22
C PRO A 162 15.14 -5.43 0.40
N VAL A 163 15.31 -4.13 0.15
CA VAL A 163 14.39 -3.31 -0.65
C VAL A 163 14.42 -3.75 -2.12
N TRP A 164 15.60 -4.01 -2.67
CA TRP A 164 15.74 -4.53 -4.05
C TRP A 164 15.10 -5.91 -4.20
N VAL A 165 15.32 -6.81 -3.23
CA VAL A 165 14.71 -8.15 -3.24
C VAL A 165 13.19 -8.06 -3.10
N LEU A 166 12.69 -7.18 -2.24
CA LEU A 166 11.25 -6.90 -2.11
C LEU A 166 10.65 -6.41 -3.43
N LEU A 167 11.31 -5.46 -4.09
CA LEU A 167 10.84 -4.91 -5.36
C LEU A 167 10.84 -5.95 -6.48
N ALA A 168 11.88 -6.79 -6.56
CA ALA A 168 11.94 -7.90 -7.51
C ALA A 168 10.84 -8.94 -7.23
N GLY A 169 10.57 -9.23 -5.96
CA GLY A 169 9.49 -10.11 -5.53
C GLY A 169 8.11 -9.58 -5.94
N LEU A 170 7.84 -8.30 -5.68
CA LEU A 170 6.58 -7.65 -6.07
C LEU A 170 6.41 -7.61 -7.59
N CYS A 171 7.47 -7.26 -8.33
CA CYS A 171 7.45 -7.27 -9.80
C CYS A 171 7.10 -8.66 -10.35
N SER A 172 7.69 -9.71 -9.78
CA SER A 172 7.40 -11.10 -10.18
C SER A 172 5.95 -11.52 -9.92
N GLN A 173 5.31 -10.95 -8.90
CA GLN A 173 3.89 -11.20 -8.61
C GLN A 173 2.98 -10.46 -9.57
N THR A 174 3.27 -9.18 -9.83
CA THR A 174 2.52 -8.35 -10.77
C THR A 174 2.54 -8.98 -12.17
N CYS A 175 3.70 -9.43 -12.65
CA CYS A 175 3.82 -10.07 -13.96
C CYS A 175 3.16 -11.45 -14.07
N ARG A 176 2.85 -12.13 -12.96
CA ARG A 176 2.09 -13.39 -12.98
C ARG A 176 0.57 -13.18 -12.99
N LEU A 177 0.12 -11.97 -12.64
CA LEU A 177 -1.30 -11.63 -12.51
C LEU A 177 -1.87 -11.00 -13.80
N PHE A 178 -1.00 -10.46 -14.66
CA PHE A 178 -1.31 -9.96 -16.01
C PHE A 178 -1.02 -11.04 -17.06
#